data_AF-A0A0R2B2Z9-F1
#
_entry.id   AF-A0A0R2B2Z9-F1
#
_cell.length_a   1.000
_cell.length_b   1.000
_cell.length_c   1.000
_cell.angle_alpha   90.00
_cell.angle_beta   90.00
_cell.angle_gamma   90.00
#
_symmetry.space_group_name_H-M   'P 1'
#
loop_
_entity.id
_entity.type
_entity.pdbx_description
1 polymer ?
#
loop_
_entity_poly.entity_id
_entity_poly.type
_entity_poly.pdbx_seq_one_letter_code
_entity_poly.pdbx_strand_id
1 'polypeptide(L)'
;MNITDAITMNESPQVRLSYILDDIETLDRYADRVVKAKAKVKQLFDALDQLPISEKPASIEGIYNLYDFRMELLTLGVPIHEVYKFDIKPEPELNVTIVATHKVMEMIYKHDGQAHRLNTMLETYRALRNDLIKDLACFIDDLKKLTPNDLKRHHLNNQQFLDIKNISEQLAKDFK
;
A
#
# COMPACT_ATOMS: atom_id res chain seq x y z
N MET A 1 1.02 12.79 -23.47
CA MET A 1 -0.36 13.27 -23.63
C MET A 1 -1.24 12.04 -23.62
N ASN A 2 -1.89 11.74 -22.49
CA ASN A 2 -2.69 10.52 -22.34
C ASN A 2 -3.99 10.67 -23.13
N ILE A 3 -4.33 9.64 -23.91
CA ILE A 3 -5.53 9.62 -24.77
C ILE A 3 -6.82 9.71 -23.92
N THR A 4 -6.76 9.36 -22.63
CA THR A 4 -7.85 9.46 -21.66
C THR A 4 -8.24 10.90 -21.31
N ASP A 5 -7.29 11.83 -21.26
CA ASP A 5 -7.54 13.23 -20.84
C ASP A 5 -8.34 14.03 -21.88
N ALA A 6 -8.26 13.64 -23.16
CA ALA A 6 -8.94 14.32 -24.26
C ALA A 6 -10.39 13.85 -24.47
N ILE A 7 -10.75 12.65 -23.99
CA ILE A 7 -12.09 12.07 -24.16
C ILE A 7 -13.05 12.59 -23.09
N THR A 8 -12.59 12.73 -21.84
CA THR A 8 -13.40 13.17 -20.69
C THR A 8 -13.81 14.65 -20.72
N MET A 9 -13.09 15.52 -21.44
CA MET A 9 -13.42 16.96 -21.52
C MET A 9 -14.68 17.29 -22.34
N ASN A 10 -15.16 16.37 -23.20
CA ASN A 10 -16.37 16.57 -24.00
C ASN A 10 -17.61 15.84 -23.42
N GLU A 11 -17.43 15.09 -22.34
CA GLU A 11 -18.51 14.34 -21.73
C GLU A 11 -19.42 15.23 -20.87
N SER A 12 -20.70 14.89 -20.83
CA SER A 12 -21.64 15.60 -19.96
C SER A 12 -21.24 15.46 -18.48
N PRO A 13 -21.51 16.49 -17.66
CA PRO A 13 -21.19 16.47 -16.22
C PRO A 13 -21.64 15.22 -15.46
N GLN A 14 -22.81 14.67 -15.80
CA GLN A 14 -23.34 13.43 -15.20
C GLN A 14 -22.46 12.20 -15.49
N VAL A 15 -21.87 12.10 -16.68
CA VAL A 15 -20.98 10.99 -17.08
C VAL A 15 -19.66 11.11 -16.34
N ARG A 16 -19.08 12.32 -16.31
CA ARG A 16 -17.85 12.60 -15.56
C ARG A 16 -18.01 12.31 -14.07
N LEU A 17 -19.15 12.67 -13.47
CA LEU A 17 -19.45 12.33 -12.08
C LEU A 17 -19.55 10.81 -11.89
N SER A 18 -20.13 10.07 -12.84
CA SER A 18 -20.19 8.60 -12.78
C SER A 18 -18.79 7.97 -12.73
N TYR A 19 -17.86 8.43 -13.57
CA TYR A 19 -16.49 7.91 -13.54
C TYR A 19 -15.78 8.20 -12.22
N ILE A 20 -15.94 9.42 -11.68
CA ILE A 20 -15.40 9.77 -10.37
C ILE A 20 -15.96 8.84 -9.28
N LEU A 21 -17.25 8.51 -9.34
CA LEU A 21 -17.87 7.59 -8.39
C LEU A 21 -17.35 6.15 -8.55
N ASP A 22 -17.15 5.67 -9.78
CA ASP A 22 -16.56 4.35 -10.05
C ASP A 22 -15.11 4.26 -9.54
N ASP A 23 -14.35 5.35 -9.68
CA ASP A 23 -12.98 5.47 -9.17
C ASP A 23 -12.95 5.49 -7.64
N ILE A 24 -13.90 6.17 -6.98
CA ILE A 24 -14.09 6.12 -5.53
C ILE A 24 -14.37 4.68 -5.09
N GLU A 25 -15.29 3.98 -5.75
CA GLU A 25 -15.62 2.59 -5.39
C GLU A 25 -14.40 1.67 -5.55
N THR A 26 -13.62 1.87 -6.61
CA THR A 26 -12.37 1.13 -6.84
C THR A 26 -11.35 1.41 -5.74
N LEU A 27 -11.22 2.66 -5.31
CA LEU A 27 -10.34 3.08 -4.22
C LEU A 27 -10.76 2.45 -2.89
N ASP A 28 -12.07 2.37 -2.60
CA ASP A 28 -12.61 1.75 -1.39
C ASP A 28 -12.35 0.24 -1.37
N ARG A 29 -12.62 -0.46 -2.48
CA ARG A 29 -12.25 -1.88 -2.61
C ARG A 29 -10.75 -2.10 -2.43
N TYR A 30 -9.92 -1.16 -2.88
CA TYR A 30 -8.48 -1.22 -2.67
C TYR A 30 -8.11 -0.98 -1.20
N ALA A 31 -8.78 -0.06 -0.50
CA ALA A 31 -8.61 0.18 0.92
C ALA A 31 -8.87 -1.09 1.75
N ASP A 32 -9.92 -1.85 1.43
CA ASP A 32 -10.20 -3.14 2.06
C ASP A 32 -9.05 -4.15 1.88
N ARG A 33 -8.42 -4.16 0.70
CA ARG A 33 -7.25 -5.02 0.44
C ARG A 33 -6.04 -4.57 1.27
N VAL A 34 -5.83 -3.27 1.44
CA VAL A 34 -4.79 -2.71 2.31
C VAL A 34 -5.02 -3.12 3.77
N VAL A 35 -6.26 -3.05 4.26
CA VAL A 35 -6.62 -3.47 5.63
C VAL A 35 -6.33 -4.97 5.83
N LYS A 36 -6.73 -5.82 4.87
CA LYS A 36 -6.43 -7.26 4.92
C LYS A 36 -4.93 -7.54 4.89
N ALA A 37 -4.17 -6.85 4.05
CA ALA A 37 -2.72 -6.98 3.99
C ALA A 37 -2.05 -6.55 5.31
N LYS A 38 -2.51 -5.44 5.91
CA LYS A 38 -2.05 -4.97 7.22
C LYS A 38 -2.32 -5.98 8.33
N ALA A 39 -3.52 -6.57 8.36
CA ALA A 39 -3.86 -7.62 9.32
C ALA A 39 -2.94 -8.85 9.17
N LYS A 40 -2.61 -9.24 7.94
CA LYS A 40 -1.71 -10.36 7.66
C LYS A 40 -0.26 -10.08 8.08
N VAL A 41 0.25 -8.88 7.83
CA VAL A 41 1.58 -8.47 8.32
C VAL A 41 1.62 -8.52 9.84
N LYS A 42 0.60 -7.95 10.51
CA LYS A 42 0.48 -8.02 11.97
C LYS A 42 0.43 -9.47 12.48
N GLN A 43 -0.36 -10.34 11.86
CA GLN A 43 -0.44 -11.75 12.25
C GLN A 43 0.92 -12.46 12.17
N LEU A 44 1.72 -12.18 11.13
CA LEU A 44 3.05 -12.76 10.99
C LEU A 44 4.02 -12.21 12.04
N PHE A 45 3.92 -10.91 12.34
CA PHE A 45 4.70 -10.29 13.41
C PHE A 45 4.35 -10.88 14.78
N ASP A 46 3.05 -10.96 15.11
CA ASP A 46 2.57 -11.54 16.37
C ASP A 46 3.03 -13.01 16.51
N ALA A 47 3.06 -13.78 15.41
CA ALA A 47 3.56 -15.15 15.42
C ALA A 47 5.07 -15.25 15.70
N LEU A 48 5.86 -14.27 15.24
CA LEU A 48 7.29 -14.17 15.58
C LEU A 48 7.48 -13.75 17.05
N ASP A 49 6.66 -12.83 17.55
CA ASP A 49 6.78 -12.33 18.92
C ASP A 49 6.37 -13.38 19.96
N GLN A 50 5.40 -14.24 19.63
CA GLN A 50 4.94 -15.34 20.48
C GLN A 50 5.86 -16.57 20.50
N LEU A 51 6.98 -16.56 19.76
CA LEU A 51 7.94 -17.65 19.79
C LEU A 51 8.51 -17.86 21.21
N PRO A 52 8.74 -19.13 21.63
CA PRO A 52 9.46 -19.43 22.87
C PRO A 52 10.80 -18.71 22.92
N ILE A 53 11.26 -18.34 24.12
CA ILE A 53 12.55 -17.63 24.31
C ILE A 53 13.71 -18.37 23.62
N SER A 54 13.71 -19.72 23.65
CA SER A 54 14.72 -20.57 23.01
C SER A 54 14.69 -20.57 21.48
N GLU A 55 13.59 -20.11 20.86
CA GLU A 55 13.41 -20.03 19.41
C GLU A 55 13.44 -18.59 18.89
N LYS A 56 13.49 -17.59 19.79
CA LYS A 56 13.55 -16.20 19.36
C LYS A 56 14.83 -15.93 18.56
N PRO A 57 14.73 -15.15 17.47
CA PRO A 57 15.90 -14.75 16.71
C PRO A 57 16.84 -13.93 17.60
N ALA A 58 18.14 -14.16 17.44
CA ALA A 58 19.19 -13.36 18.06
C ALA A 58 19.67 -12.29 17.08
N SER A 59 20.09 -11.13 17.60
CA SER A 59 20.74 -10.08 16.82
C SER A 59 22.18 -9.98 17.28
N ILE A 60 23.11 -10.11 16.34
CA ILE A 60 24.55 -9.99 16.59
C ILE A 60 25.03 -8.71 15.92
N GLU A 61 25.84 -7.91 16.62
CA GLU A 61 26.45 -6.70 16.04
C GLU A 61 27.43 -7.07 14.93
N GLY A 62 27.36 -6.39 13.79
CA GLY A 62 28.20 -6.63 12.62
C GLY A 62 27.47 -7.37 11.49
N ILE A 63 28.10 -7.35 10.31
CA ILE A 63 27.57 -7.93 9.08
C ILE A 63 28.36 -9.19 8.74
N TYR A 64 27.74 -10.35 8.98
CA TYR A 64 28.32 -11.65 8.72
C TYR A 64 27.69 -12.28 7.49
N ASN A 65 28.48 -13.02 6.72
CA ASN A 65 27.94 -13.98 5.78
C ASN A 65 27.81 -15.36 6.44
N LEU A 66 27.02 -16.24 5.84
CA LEU A 66 26.67 -17.53 6.45
C LEU A 66 27.90 -18.43 6.63
N TYR A 67 28.89 -18.32 5.75
CA TYR A 67 30.10 -19.12 5.84
C TYR A 67 30.95 -18.69 7.04
N ASP A 68 31.24 -17.39 7.15
CA ASP A 68 32.07 -16.84 8.24
C ASP A 68 31.43 -17.10 9.60
N PHE A 69 30.11 -16.88 9.70
CA PHE A 69 29.34 -17.17 10.91
C PHE A 69 29.46 -18.64 11.32
N ARG A 70 29.30 -19.58 10.37
CA ARG A 70 29.41 -21.02 10.65
C ARG A 70 30.83 -21.41 11.05
N MET A 71 31.84 -20.86 10.39
CA MET A 71 33.24 -21.12 10.73
C MET A 71 33.58 -20.63 12.14
N GLU A 72 33.07 -19.47 12.55
CA GLU A 72 33.26 -18.95 13.90
C GLU A 72 32.60 -19.83 14.97
N LEU A 73 31.39 -20.33 14.73
CA LEU A 73 30.76 -21.28 15.65
C LEU A 73 31.56 -22.59 15.78
N LEU A 74 32.12 -23.08 14.68
CA LEU A 74 32.95 -24.29 14.67
C LEU A 74 34.26 -24.09 15.45
N THR A 75 34.92 -22.93 15.33
CA THR A 75 36.14 -22.63 16.10
C THR A 75 35.86 -22.50 17.61
N LEU A 76 34.64 -22.09 17.97
CA LEU A 76 34.15 -22.07 19.35
C LEU A 76 33.74 -23.46 19.88
N GLY A 77 33.87 -24.51 19.07
CA GLY A 77 33.59 -25.89 19.47
C GLY A 77 32.12 -26.30 19.41
N VAL A 78 31.27 -25.52 18.73
CA VAL A 78 29.86 -25.90 18.51
C VAL A 78 29.80 -27.13 17.59
N PRO A 79 29.03 -28.18 17.93
CA PRO A 79 28.92 -29.35 17.09
C PRO A 79 28.39 -29.02 15.69
N ILE A 80 28.99 -29.63 14.66
CA ILE A 80 28.61 -29.40 13.24
C ILE A 80 27.09 -29.51 13.04
N HIS A 81 26.44 -30.54 13.56
CA HIS A 81 25.00 -30.73 13.38
C HIS A 81 24.12 -29.63 14.01
N GLU A 82 24.63 -28.88 14.99
CA GLU A 82 23.94 -27.72 15.57
C GLU A 82 24.17 -26.47 14.71
N VAL A 83 25.40 -26.25 14.23
CA VAL A 83 25.76 -25.10 13.37
C VAL A 83 24.87 -25.01 12.13
N TYR A 84 24.56 -26.14 11.50
CA TYR A 84 23.76 -26.19 10.28
C TYR A 84 22.24 -26.03 10.51
N LYS A 85 21.77 -25.92 11.76
CA LYS A 85 20.36 -25.62 12.05
C LYS A 85 20.03 -24.13 11.89
N PHE A 86 21.05 -23.29 11.93
CA PHE A 86 20.91 -21.84 11.90
C PHE A 86 21.10 -21.29 10.48
N ASP A 87 20.29 -20.29 10.20
CA ASP A 87 20.44 -19.36 9.09
C ASP A 87 20.65 -17.96 9.64
N ILE A 88 21.15 -17.10 8.76
CA ILE A 88 21.40 -15.70 9.09
C ILE A 88 20.77 -14.77 8.06
N LYS A 89 20.41 -13.57 8.50
CA LYS A 89 19.96 -12.46 7.65
C LYS A 89 20.73 -11.20 8.06
N PRO A 90 21.64 -10.70 7.21
CA PRO A 90 22.32 -9.44 7.47
C PRO A 90 21.36 -8.26 7.28
N GLU A 91 21.43 -7.28 8.18
CA GLU A 91 20.67 -6.02 8.16
C GLU A 91 21.65 -4.83 8.14
N PRO A 92 22.15 -4.43 6.94
CA PRO A 92 23.19 -3.41 6.80
C PRO A 92 22.81 -2.06 7.41
N GLU A 93 21.54 -1.67 7.32
CA GLU A 93 21.02 -0.40 7.83
C GLU A 93 21.10 -0.29 9.36
N LEU A 94 21.06 -1.43 10.05
CA LEU A 94 21.13 -1.53 11.50
C LEU A 94 22.51 -1.98 11.99
N ASN A 95 23.43 -2.31 11.06
CA ASN A 95 24.73 -2.91 11.35
C ASN A 95 24.63 -4.16 12.24
N VAL A 96 23.64 -5.03 11.97
CA VAL A 96 23.46 -6.30 12.70
C VAL A 96 23.24 -7.46 11.75
N THR A 97 23.46 -8.67 12.26
CA THR A 97 23.09 -9.92 11.62
C THR A 97 22.09 -10.64 12.51
N ILE A 98 20.90 -10.91 11.95
CA ILE A 98 19.88 -11.72 12.62
C ILE A 98 20.24 -13.18 12.44
N VAL A 99 20.22 -13.94 13.53
CA VAL A 99 20.46 -15.39 13.54
C VAL A 99 19.23 -16.09 14.06
N ALA A 100 18.76 -17.11 13.34
CA ALA A 100 17.62 -17.90 13.77
C ALA A 100 17.70 -19.31 13.22
N THR A 101 16.86 -20.22 13.71
CA THR A 101 16.68 -21.51 13.05
C THR A 101 16.07 -21.32 11.67
N HIS A 102 16.28 -22.29 10.76
CA HIS A 102 15.72 -22.24 9.41
C HIS A 102 14.22 -21.89 9.38
N LYS A 103 13.42 -22.58 10.22
CA LYS A 103 11.97 -22.35 10.34
C LYS A 103 11.63 -20.92 10.72
N VAL A 104 12.34 -20.33 11.69
CA VAL A 104 12.10 -18.96 12.14
C VAL A 104 12.56 -17.96 11.09
N MET A 105 13.67 -18.25 10.41
CA MET A 105 14.16 -17.41 9.32
C MET A 105 13.18 -17.37 8.14
N GLU A 106 12.55 -18.49 7.77
CA GLU A 106 11.47 -18.52 6.78
C GLU A 106 10.28 -17.62 7.20
N MET A 107 9.92 -17.60 8.48
CA MET A 107 8.87 -16.73 8.99
C MET A 107 9.25 -15.25 8.88
N ILE A 108 10.50 -14.89 9.18
CA ILE A 108 11.04 -13.53 9.03
C ILE A 108 10.98 -13.10 7.56
N TYR A 109 11.53 -13.89 6.64
CA TYR A 109 11.48 -13.56 5.20
C TYR A 109 10.04 -13.43 4.68
N LYS A 110 9.14 -14.29 5.16
CA LYS A 110 7.71 -14.19 4.81
C LYS A 110 7.09 -12.92 5.33
N HIS A 111 7.38 -12.53 6.58
CA HIS A 111 6.92 -11.27 7.16
C HIS A 111 7.41 -10.10 6.32
N ASP A 112 8.71 -10.02 6.03
CA ASP A 112 9.30 -8.89 5.31
C ASP A 112 8.77 -8.79 3.89
N GLY A 113 8.58 -9.93 3.22
CA GLY A 113 7.93 -9.98 1.91
C GLY A 113 6.48 -9.48 1.94
N GLN A 114 5.71 -9.72 3.01
CA GLN A 114 4.38 -9.13 3.14
C GLN A 114 4.42 -7.65 3.54
N ALA A 115 5.35 -7.24 4.39
CA ALA A 115 5.51 -5.85 4.82
C ALA A 115 5.90 -4.95 3.63
N HIS A 116 6.85 -5.40 2.80
CA HIS A 116 7.22 -4.71 1.57
C HIS A 116 6.03 -4.55 0.63
N ARG A 117 5.27 -5.62 0.37
CA ARG A 117 4.05 -5.56 -0.46
C ARG A 117 3.02 -4.60 0.10
N LEU A 118 2.80 -4.60 1.42
CA LEU A 118 1.88 -3.66 2.08
C LEU A 118 2.34 -2.21 1.87
N ASN A 119 3.64 -1.93 1.99
CA ASN A 119 4.16 -0.57 1.77
C ASN A 119 3.91 -0.11 0.34
N THR A 120 4.20 -0.94 -0.67
CA THR A 120 3.87 -0.64 -2.07
C THR A 120 2.37 -0.40 -2.29
N MET A 121 1.51 -1.18 -1.62
CA MET A 121 0.06 -0.97 -1.69
C MET A 121 -0.35 0.36 -1.05
N LEU A 122 0.24 0.73 0.08
CA LEU A 122 -0.04 2.02 0.73
C LEU A 122 0.39 3.21 -0.14
N GLU A 123 1.54 3.11 -0.81
CA GLU A 123 2.00 4.12 -1.77
C GLU A 123 1.03 4.24 -2.96
N THR A 124 0.62 3.11 -3.54
CA THR A 124 -0.35 3.07 -4.64
C THR A 124 -1.69 3.67 -4.21
N TYR A 125 -2.20 3.30 -3.03
CA TYR A 125 -3.44 3.83 -2.49
C TYR A 125 -3.37 5.36 -2.31
N ARG A 126 -2.26 5.87 -1.77
CA ARG A 126 -2.04 7.33 -1.63
C ARG A 126 -2.00 8.03 -2.98
N ALA A 127 -1.33 7.44 -3.97
CA ALA A 127 -1.28 8.00 -5.32
C ALA A 127 -2.67 8.10 -5.94
N LEU A 128 -3.43 7.00 -5.96
CA LEU A 128 -4.81 6.97 -6.49
C LEU A 128 -5.72 7.96 -5.78
N ARG A 129 -5.65 8.03 -4.44
CA ARG A 129 -6.43 9.01 -3.66
C ARG A 129 -6.07 10.45 -4.06
N ASN A 130 -4.80 10.75 -4.25
CA ASN A 130 -4.35 12.08 -4.63
C ASN A 130 -4.77 12.46 -6.04
N ASP A 131 -4.75 11.52 -6.97
CA ASP A 131 -5.20 11.78 -8.35
C ASP A 131 -6.71 12.02 -8.38
N LEU A 132 -7.50 11.21 -7.67
CA LEU A 132 -8.94 11.42 -7.51
C LEU A 132 -9.28 12.79 -6.89
N ILE A 133 -8.50 13.26 -5.91
CA ILE A 133 -8.65 14.60 -5.33
C ILE A 133 -8.45 15.68 -6.39
N LYS A 134 -7.44 15.54 -7.26
CA LYS A 134 -7.18 16.50 -8.33
C LYS A 134 -8.30 16.46 -9.37
N ASP A 135 -8.74 15.27 -9.77
CA ASP A 135 -9.80 15.09 -10.76
C ASP A 135 -11.12 15.69 -10.28
N LEU A 136 -11.45 15.48 -9.01
CA LEU A 136 -12.63 16.06 -8.37
C LEU A 136 -12.53 17.59 -8.27
N ALA A 137 -11.36 18.14 -7.93
CA ALA A 137 -11.14 19.58 -7.90
C ALA A 137 -11.30 20.21 -9.31
N CYS A 138 -10.68 19.59 -10.32
CA CYS A 138 -10.82 19.99 -11.72
C CYS A 138 -12.28 19.92 -12.18
N PHE A 139 -13.00 18.86 -11.83
CA PHE A 139 -14.40 18.71 -12.17
C PHE A 139 -15.27 19.80 -11.56
N ILE A 140 -15.09 20.11 -10.27
CA ILE A 140 -15.80 21.20 -9.60
C ILE A 140 -15.50 22.55 -10.25
N ASP A 141 -14.25 22.81 -10.62
CA ASP A 141 -13.89 24.05 -11.31
C ASP A 141 -14.47 24.15 -12.71
N ASP A 142 -14.64 23.03 -13.42
CA ASP A 142 -15.34 23.00 -14.70
C ASP A 142 -16.84 23.24 -14.53
N LEU A 143 -17.47 22.65 -13.50
CA LEU A 143 -18.88 22.90 -13.20
C LEU A 143 -19.17 24.40 -12.97
N LYS A 144 -18.24 25.14 -12.35
CA LYS A 144 -18.36 26.59 -12.13
C LYS A 144 -18.33 27.41 -13.44
N LYS A 145 -17.74 26.87 -14.52
CA LYS A 145 -17.59 27.55 -15.81
C LYS A 145 -18.74 27.27 -16.78
N LEU A 146 -19.63 26.33 -16.47
CA LEU A 146 -20.73 25.96 -17.36
C LEU A 146 -21.74 27.09 -17.53
N THR A 147 -22.11 27.36 -18.77
CA THR A 147 -23.16 28.32 -19.12
C THR A 147 -24.52 27.62 -19.23
N PRO A 148 -25.64 28.37 -19.20
CA PRO A 148 -26.96 27.79 -19.44
C PRO A 148 -27.11 27.10 -20.81
N ASN A 149 -26.33 27.53 -21.82
CA ASN A 149 -26.32 26.88 -23.14
C ASN A 149 -25.62 25.51 -23.10
N ASP A 150 -24.57 25.38 -22.27
CA ASP A 150 -23.89 24.10 -22.07
C ASP A 150 -24.81 23.10 -21.37
N LEU A 151 -25.57 23.55 -20.36
CA LEU A 151 -26.57 22.71 -19.70
C LEU A 151 -27.61 22.16 -20.69
N LYS A 152 -28.12 23.02 -21.59
CA LYS A 152 -29.04 22.61 -22.66
C LYS A 152 -28.39 21.61 -23.61
N ARG A 153 -27.14 21.85 -24.01
CA ARG A 153 -26.36 20.97 -24.89
C ARG A 153 -26.15 19.59 -24.28
N HIS A 154 -26.03 19.51 -22.95
CA HIS A 154 -25.89 18.26 -22.22
C HIS A 154 -27.24 17.68 -21.74
N HIS A 155 -28.37 18.26 -22.15
CA HIS A 155 -29.72 17.84 -21.74
C HIS A 155 -29.92 17.81 -20.21
N LEU A 156 -29.19 18.67 -19.48
CA LEU A 156 -29.30 18.79 -18.03
C LEU A 156 -30.31 19.88 -17.68
N ASN A 157 -31.28 19.54 -16.84
CA ASN A 157 -32.12 20.53 -16.19
C ASN A 157 -31.39 21.17 -14.98
N ASN A 158 -31.93 22.28 -14.48
CA ASN A 158 -31.31 23.02 -13.36
C ASN A 158 -31.18 22.17 -12.09
N GLN A 159 -32.14 21.30 -11.80
CA GLN A 159 -32.10 20.46 -10.61
C GLN A 159 -30.98 19.42 -10.71
N GLN A 160 -30.86 18.74 -11.84
CA GLN A 160 -29.79 17.77 -12.10
C GLN A 160 -28.41 18.42 -11.99
N PHE A 161 -28.25 19.64 -12.52
CA PHE A 161 -27.01 20.39 -12.38
C PHE A 161 -26.69 20.72 -10.91
N LEU A 162 -27.68 21.19 -10.15
CA LEU A 162 -27.51 21.47 -8.72
C LEU A 162 -27.16 20.21 -7.93
N ASP A 163 -27.80 19.08 -8.23
CA ASP A 163 -27.53 17.79 -7.58
C ASP A 163 -26.09 17.33 -7.85
N ILE A 164 -25.64 17.36 -9.11
CA ILE A 164 -24.26 17.03 -9.50
C ILE A 164 -23.25 17.91 -8.77
N LYS A 165 -23.51 19.22 -8.72
CA LYS A 165 -22.66 20.18 -8.01
C LYS A 165 -22.59 19.87 -6.51
N ASN A 166 -23.75 19.66 -5.87
CA ASN A 166 -23.83 19.38 -4.44
C ASN A 166 -23.11 18.06 -4.08
N ILE A 167 -23.31 17.00 -4.88
CA ILE A 167 -22.62 15.72 -4.69
C ILE A 167 -21.12 15.91 -4.80
N SER A 168 -20.64 16.62 -5.84
CA SER A 168 -19.21 16.83 -6.07
C SER A 168 -18.55 17.66 -4.97
N GLU A 169 -19.22 18.72 -4.52
CA GLU A 169 -18.75 19.54 -3.39
C GLU A 169 -18.72 18.77 -2.08
N GLN A 170 -19.68 17.85 -1.85
CA GLN A 170 -19.68 16.99 -0.67
C GLN A 170 -18.53 15.98 -0.74
N LEU A 171 -18.36 15.29 -1.86
CA LEU A 171 -17.23 14.37 -2.07
C LEU A 171 -15.89 15.09 -1.82
N ALA A 172 -15.72 16.33 -2.29
CA ALA A 172 -14.48 17.07 -2.10
C ALA A 172 -14.20 17.43 -0.64
N LYS A 173 -15.23 17.52 0.20
CA LYS A 173 -15.07 17.67 1.65
C LYS A 173 -14.67 16.35 2.29
N ASP A 174 -15.29 15.25 1.89
CA ASP A 174 -15.02 13.92 2.45
C ASP A 174 -13.59 13.42 2.16
N PHE A 175 -12.97 13.94 1.09
CA PHE A 175 -11.58 13.64 0.71
C PHE A 175 -10.51 14.57 1.34
N LYS A 176 -10.88 15.66 2.02
CA LYS A 176 -9.94 16.56 2.71
C LYS A 176 -9.56 16.04 4.09
#